data_AF-A0A7I8IVR6-F1
#
_entry.id   AF-A0A7I8IVR6-F1
#
_cell.length_a   1.000
_cell.length_b   1.000
_cell.length_c   1.000
_cell.angle_alpha   90.00
_cell.angle_beta   90.00
_cell.angle_gamma   90.00
#
_symmetry.space_group_name_H-M   'P 1'
#
loop_
_entity.id
_entity.type
_entity.pdbx_description
1 polymer ?
#
loop_
_entity_poly.entity_id
_entity_poly.type
_entity_poly.pdbx_seq_one_letter_code
_entity_poly.pdbx_strand_id
1 'polypeptide(L)'
;MVEALEQKAAGGPRKKKKMKILCLHGFRTSGSFLRKQISRWDPSIFSSFDLVFPDGIFPAGGKSDIERIFPPPYFEWFQFNKEFTEYENLDACISFLCEYIATNGPFDGYLGFSQGATIAALLLGYQAKLFVSISGSKFRDPAICEAAYGKPIEVNSLPSEDLVTAFVDPLIIRHPYGHIVPRLDAAAVVQLSEWTRGIAGGAAAENGAAAGGYDRENPCL
;
A
#
# COMPACT_ATOMS: atom_id res chain seq x y z
N MET A 1 -10.14 -38.31 -51.25
CA MET A 1 -9.84 -38.68 -49.86
C MET A 1 -8.61 -37.92 -49.42
N VAL A 2 -8.80 -36.74 -48.84
CA VAL A 2 -7.86 -36.07 -47.92
C VAL A 2 -8.68 -35.02 -47.18
N GLU A 3 -8.94 -35.29 -45.90
CA GLU A 3 -9.73 -34.49 -44.98
C GLU A 3 -8.92 -33.31 -44.44
N ALA A 4 -9.57 -32.16 -44.32
CA ALA A 4 -9.08 -31.00 -43.60
C ALA A 4 -9.15 -31.25 -42.10
N LEU A 5 -8.06 -31.00 -41.38
CA LEU A 5 -8.04 -30.91 -39.91
C LEU A 5 -7.77 -29.47 -39.51
N GLU A 6 -8.84 -28.76 -39.16
CA GLU A 6 -8.79 -27.55 -38.36
C GLU A 6 -8.33 -27.91 -36.93
N GLN A 7 -7.20 -27.37 -36.49
CA GLN A 7 -6.82 -27.39 -35.08
C GLN A 7 -7.52 -26.26 -34.33
N LYS A 8 -8.58 -26.60 -33.59
CA LYS A 8 -9.15 -25.72 -32.56
C LYS A 8 -8.16 -25.61 -31.39
N ALA A 9 -7.60 -24.42 -31.19
CA ALA A 9 -6.90 -24.08 -29.96
C ALA A 9 -7.91 -24.04 -28.80
N ALA A 10 -7.79 -24.98 -27.86
CA ALA A 10 -8.55 -24.99 -26.62
C ALA A 10 -8.03 -23.88 -25.69
N GLY A 11 -8.66 -22.70 -25.74
CA GLY A 11 -8.46 -21.65 -24.75
C GLY A 11 -9.19 -21.98 -23.46
N GLY A 12 -8.51 -22.62 -22.50
CA GLY A 12 -8.98 -22.69 -21.12
C GLY A 12 -9.22 -21.28 -20.55
N PRO A 13 -10.06 -21.11 -19.52
CA PRO A 13 -10.36 -19.79 -18.96
C PRO A 13 -9.06 -19.12 -18.52
N ARG A 14 -8.72 -17.98 -19.13
CA ARG A 14 -7.58 -17.15 -18.71
C ARG A 14 -7.82 -16.75 -17.26
N LYS A 15 -7.02 -17.27 -16.33
CA LYS A 15 -7.01 -16.76 -14.95
C LYS A 15 -6.76 -15.26 -15.01
N LYS A 16 -7.70 -14.45 -14.48
CA LYS A 16 -7.48 -13.01 -14.31
C LYS A 16 -6.18 -12.81 -13.53
N LYS A 17 -5.26 -12.03 -14.08
CA LYS A 17 -4.02 -11.66 -13.40
C LYS A 17 -4.38 -10.87 -12.14
N LYS A 18 -3.89 -11.31 -10.98
CA LYS A 18 -4.08 -10.61 -9.72
C LYS A 18 -3.22 -9.34 -9.68
N MET A 19 -3.71 -8.33 -8.98
CA MET A 19 -2.95 -7.09 -8.76
C MET A 19 -1.92 -7.30 -7.67
N LYS A 20 -0.68 -6.87 -7.89
CA LYS A 20 0.42 -7.07 -6.94
C LYS A 20 0.50 -5.89 -5.98
N ILE A 21 0.33 -6.16 -4.68
CA ILE A 21 0.29 -5.11 -3.64
C ILE A 21 1.52 -5.22 -2.74
N LEU A 22 2.23 -4.10 -2.57
CA LEU A 22 3.32 -3.98 -1.61
C LEU A 22 2.72 -3.60 -0.24
N CYS A 23 2.98 -4.43 0.78
CA CYS A 23 2.42 -4.30 2.11
C CYS A 23 3.51 -3.91 3.13
N LEU A 24 3.48 -2.67 3.63
CA LEU A 24 4.52 -2.10 4.49
C LEU A 24 4.08 -2.07 5.96
N HIS A 25 4.87 -2.71 6.83
CA HIS A 25 4.56 -2.90 8.24
C HIS A 25 4.72 -1.63 9.10
N GLY A 26 4.21 -1.65 10.33
CA GLY A 26 4.33 -0.52 11.27
C GLY A 26 5.70 -0.44 11.96
N PHE A 27 5.93 0.65 12.68
CA PHE A 27 7.16 0.89 13.45
C PHE A 27 7.45 -0.26 14.42
N ARG A 28 8.69 -0.78 14.40
CA ARG A 28 9.15 -1.89 15.24
C ARG A 28 8.27 -3.14 15.12
N THR A 29 7.87 -3.49 13.91
CA THR A 29 7.17 -4.75 13.63
C THR A 29 7.85 -5.45 12.45
N SER A 30 7.15 -6.28 11.70
CA SER A 30 7.70 -6.97 10.53
C SER A 30 6.61 -7.19 9.49
N GLY A 31 7.01 -7.44 8.24
CA GLY A 31 6.10 -7.81 7.15
C GLY A 31 5.30 -9.06 7.49
N SER A 32 5.93 -10.03 8.17
CA SER A 32 5.26 -11.24 8.66
C SER A 32 4.17 -10.94 9.69
N PHE A 33 4.40 -9.96 10.58
CA PHE A 33 3.39 -9.53 11.54
C PHE A 33 2.23 -8.82 10.86
N LEU A 34 2.50 -7.89 9.92
CA LEU A 34 1.43 -7.23 9.16
C LEU A 34 0.58 -8.25 8.41
N ARG A 35 1.21 -9.24 7.75
CA ARG A 35 0.52 -10.37 7.11
C ARG A 35 -0.42 -11.07 8.09
N LYS A 36 0.04 -11.33 9.31
CA LYS A 36 -0.76 -11.97 10.37
C LYS A 36 -1.90 -11.08 10.86
N GLN A 37 -1.71 -9.76 10.92
CA GLN A 37 -2.77 -8.83 11.30
C GLN A 37 -3.89 -8.83 10.27
N ILE A 38 -3.56 -8.65 8.99
CA ILE A 38 -4.57 -8.56 7.93
C ILE A 38 -5.14 -9.91 7.53
N SER A 39 -4.50 -11.05 7.87
CA SER A 39 -5.09 -12.37 7.65
C SER A 39 -6.35 -12.62 8.48
N ARG A 40 -6.68 -11.73 9.41
CA ARG A 40 -7.93 -11.75 10.18
C ARG A 40 -9.10 -11.09 9.46
N TRP A 41 -8.83 -10.39 8.36
CA TRP A 41 -9.86 -9.85 7.50
C TRP A 41 -10.44 -10.94 6.61
N ASP A 42 -11.63 -10.69 6.08
CA ASP A 42 -12.29 -11.65 5.21
C ASP A 42 -11.47 -11.89 3.93
N PRO A 43 -11.21 -13.16 3.54
CA PRO A 43 -10.42 -13.48 2.36
C PRO A 43 -10.95 -12.89 1.05
N SER A 44 -12.26 -12.59 0.96
CA SER A 44 -12.87 -12.00 -0.23
C SER A 44 -12.26 -10.65 -0.60
N ILE A 45 -11.80 -9.87 0.39
CA ILE A 45 -11.12 -8.58 0.23
C ILE A 45 -9.83 -8.71 -0.59
N PHE A 46 -9.12 -9.83 -0.45
CA PHE A 46 -7.82 -10.07 -1.10
C PHE A 46 -7.93 -11.03 -2.29
N SER A 47 -9.13 -11.44 -2.68
CA SER A 47 -9.36 -12.44 -3.72
C SER A 47 -8.69 -12.11 -5.05
N SER A 48 -8.57 -10.83 -5.36
CA SER A 48 -7.97 -10.31 -6.60
C SER A 48 -6.51 -9.85 -6.44
N PHE A 49 -5.90 -10.04 -5.28
CA PHE A 49 -4.58 -9.48 -4.95
C PHE A 49 -3.53 -10.56 -4.66
N ASP A 50 -2.30 -10.24 -5.02
CA ASP A 50 -1.08 -10.93 -4.60
C ASP A 50 -0.29 -9.99 -3.69
N LEU A 51 -0.21 -10.34 -2.40
CA LEU A 51 0.32 -9.46 -1.35
C LEU A 51 1.78 -9.82 -1.01
N VAL A 52 2.66 -8.82 -1.06
CA VAL A 52 4.10 -8.92 -0.78
C VAL A 52 4.44 -8.11 0.47
N PHE A 53 5.15 -8.71 1.43
CA PHE A 53 5.40 -8.12 2.74
C PHE A 53 6.91 -8.12 3.03
N PRO A 54 7.68 -7.17 2.50
CA PRO A 54 9.07 -7.03 2.88
C PRO A 54 9.18 -6.51 4.32
N ASP A 55 10.38 -6.69 4.88
CA ASP A 55 10.79 -6.08 6.13
C ASP A 55 11.56 -4.78 5.85
N GLY A 56 11.50 -3.84 6.80
CA GLY A 56 12.34 -2.65 6.81
C GLY A 56 13.82 -3.01 6.97
N ILE A 57 14.69 -2.12 6.49
CA ILE A 57 16.15 -2.36 6.46
C ILE A 57 16.85 -2.05 7.78
N PHE A 58 16.19 -1.34 8.70
CA PHE A 58 16.75 -1.00 10.00
C PHE A 58 16.20 -1.94 11.07
N PRO A 59 17.05 -2.66 11.82
CA PRO A 59 16.61 -3.34 13.03
C PRO A 59 15.96 -2.36 14.01
N ALA A 60 14.95 -2.81 14.75
CA ALA A 60 14.31 -1.98 15.77
C ALA A 60 15.33 -1.48 16.81
N GLY A 61 15.41 -0.16 16.97
CA GLY A 61 16.33 0.50 17.92
C GLY A 61 15.85 0.44 19.38
N GLY A 62 14.72 -0.22 19.64
CA GLY A 62 14.17 -0.37 20.97
C GLY A 62 13.01 -1.35 21.02
N LYS A 63 12.28 -1.30 22.14
CA LYS A 63 11.19 -2.23 22.41
C LYS A 63 10.08 -2.16 21.37
N SER A 64 9.58 -3.31 20.97
CA SER A 64 8.37 -3.46 20.17
C SER A 64 7.14 -3.73 21.05
N ASP A 65 6.01 -3.11 20.72
CA ASP A 65 4.74 -3.29 21.43
C ASP A 65 4.14 -4.69 21.24
N ILE A 66 4.65 -5.46 20.27
CA ILE A 66 4.14 -6.78 19.91
C ILE A 66 4.99 -7.93 20.47
N GLU A 67 6.06 -7.65 21.23
CA GLU A 67 6.97 -8.66 21.80
C GLU A 67 6.28 -9.79 22.57
N ARG A 68 5.16 -9.48 23.22
CA ARG A 68 4.41 -10.47 24.00
C ARG A 68 3.52 -11.38 23.16
N ILE A 69 3.25 -11.01 21.92
CA ILE A 69 2.25 -11.68 21.06
C ILE A 69 2.82 -12.15 19.73
N PHE A 70 4.02 -11.70 19.34
CA PHE A 70 4.67 -12.09 18.10
C PHE A 70 6.19 -11.97 18.23
N PRO A 71 6.97 -13.00 17.84
CA PRO A 71 8.41 -13.03 18.06
C PRO A 71 9.19 -12.08 17.13
N PRO A 72 10.44 -11.69 17.51
CA PRO A 72 11.36 -10.94 16.65
C PRO A 72 11.81 -11.77 15.43
N PRO A 73 12.49 -11.17 14.42
CA PRO A 73 13.03 -9.80 14.38
C PRO A 73 11.96 -8.72 14.15
N TYR A 74 12.29 -7.50 14.60
CA TYR A 74 11.50 -6.30 14.35
C TYR A 74 12.34 -5.27 13.62
N PHE A 75 11.67 -4.49 12.79
CA PHE A 75 12.29 -3.55 11.89
C PHE A 75 11.57 -2.20 11.92
N GLU A 76 12.30 -1.20 11.47
CA GLU A 76 11.84 0.17 11.27
C GLU A 76 12.13 0.54 9.81
N TRP A 77 11.25 1.34 9.21
CA TRP A 77 11.51 1.90 7.88
C TRP A 77 12.50 3.05 7.98
N PHE A 78 12.32 3.91 8.99
CA PHE A 78 13.18 5.03 9.34
C PHE A 78 13.01 5.33 10.84
N GLN A 79 13.94 6.05 11.45
CA GLN A 79 13.83 6.51 12.83
C GLN A 79 13.24 7.92 12.85
N PHE A 80 12.60 8.31 13.96
CA PHE A 80 12.01 9.63 14.11
C PHE A 80 12.01 10.11 15.56
N ASN A 81 12.03 11.43 15.77
CA ASN A 81 11.86 12.02 17.09
C ASN A 81 10.41 11.91 17.58
N LYS A 82 10.16 12.06 18.89
CA LYS A 82 8.83 11.87 19.48
C LYS A 82 7.75 12.77 18.85
N GLU A 83 8.14 13.95 18.40
CA GLU A 83 7.28 14.95 17.79
C GLU A 83 7.00 14.68 16.30
N PHE A 84 7.64 13.66 15.71
CA PHE A 84 7.52 13.28 14.30
C PHE A 84 7.87 14.42 13.32
N THR A 85 8.83 15.26 13.69
CA THR A 85 9.33 16.41 12.89
C THR A 85 10.72 16.19 12.34
N GLU A 86 11.47 15.23 12.89
CA GLU A 86 12.81 14.86 12.44
C GLU A 86 12.83 13.38 12.08
N TYR A 87 13.49 13.05 10.96
CA TYR A 87 13.55 11.71 10.42
C TYR A 87 15.01 11.33 10.17
N GLU A 88 15.46 10.23 10.77
CA GLU A 88 16.78 9.66 10.54
C GLU A 88 16.64 8.46 9.60
N ASN A 89 17.56 8.34 8.65
CA ASN A 89 17.62 7.31 7.62
C ASN A 89 16.43 7.26 6.63
N LEU A 90 15.62 8.32 6.55
CA LEU A 90 14.48 8.39 5.63
C LEU A 90 14.92 8.26 4.16
N ASP A 91 15.96 8.96 3.74
CA ASP A 91 16.46 8.90 2.35
C ASP A 91 16.95 7.49 1.97
N ALA A 92 17.60 6.81 2.91
CA ALA A 92 18.04 5.42 2.72
C ALA A 92 16.84 4.47 2.60
N CYS A 93 15.80 4.68 3.41
CA CYS A 93 14.54 3.94 3.30
C CYS A 93 13.86 4.15 1.94
N ILE A 94 13.75 5.40 1.50
CA ILE A 94 13.16 5.75 0.20
C ILE A 94 13.94 5.05 -0.90
N SER A 95 15.26 5.22 -0.93
CA SER A 95 16.15 4.60 -1.92
C SER A 95 15.96 3.08 -2.00
N PHE A 96 15.94 2.42 -0.83
CA PHE A 96 15.70 0.97 -0.75
C PHE A 96 14.33 0.57 -1.32
N LEU A 97 13.25 1.27 -0.94
CA LEU A 97 11.90 0.95 -1.43
C LEU A 97 11.76 1.21 -2.92
N CYS A 98 12.41 2.24 -3.45
CA CYS A 98 12.43 2.55 -4.87
C CYS A 98 13.13 1.44 -5.67
N GLU A 99 14.31 1.00 -5.22
CA GLU A 99 15.03 -0.14 -5.82
C GLU A 99 14.21 -1.44 -5.69
N TYR A 100 13.58 -1.67 -4.54
CA TYR A 100 12.73 -2.83 -4.31
C TYR A 100 11.53 -2.85 -5.27
N ILE A 101 10.86 -1.70 -5.46
CA ILE A 101 9.75 -1.54 -6.41
C ILE A 101 10.22 -1.78 -7.85
N ALA A 102 11.37 -1.23 -8.24
CA ALA A 102 11.93 -1.42 -9.58
C ALA A 102 12.30 -2.90 -9.84
N THR A 103 12.88 -3.58 -8.86
CA THR A 103 13.39 -4.95 -9.00
C THR A 103 12.27 -6.00 -8.89
N ASN A 104 11.33 -5.79 -7.98
CA ASN A 104 10.31 -6.79 -7.64
C ASN A 104 8.94 -6.44 -8.24
N GLY A 105 8.79 -5.27 -8.86
CA GLY A 105 7.54 -4.81 -9.46
C GLY A 105 7.21 -5.48 -10.80
N PRO A 106 6.27 -4.91 -11.57
CA PRO A 106 5.47 -3.75 -11.19
C PRO A 106 4.53 -4.07 -10.01
N PHE A 107 4.37 -3.11 -9.11
CA PHE A 107 3.34 -3.13 -8.07
C PHE A 107 2.15 -2.31 -8.54
N ASP A 108 0.94 -2.84 -8.38
CA ASP A 108 -0.30 -2.16 -8.75
C ASP A 108 -0.83 -1.26 -7.62
N GLY A 109 -0.31 -1.39 -6.40
CA GLY A 109 -0.70 -0.54 -5.29
C GLY A 109 0.01 -0.86 -3.99
N TYR A 110 -0.26 -0.02 -3.00
CA TYR A 110 0.40 -0.07 -1.70
C TYR A 110 -0.61 -0.20 -0.57
N LEU A 111 -0.28 -1.03 0.42
CA LEU A 111 -0.98 -1.12 1.67
C LEU A 111 0.02 -0.87 2.79
N GLY A 112 -0.32 -0.01 3.74
CA GLY A 112 0.56 0.23 4.88
C GLY A 112 -0.19 0.31 6.19
N PHE A 113 0.52 -0.01 7.27
CA PHE A 113 0.09 0.27 8.63
C PHE A 113 1.03 1.27 9.30
N SER A 114 0.50 2.31 9.94
CA SER A 114 1.26 3.27 10.74
C SER A 114 2.45 3.89 9.98
N GLN A 115 3.68 3.63 10.40
CA GLN A 115 4.88 4.08 9.68
C GLN A 115 4.91 3.58 8.24
N GLY A 116 4.53 2.32 8.00
CA GLY A 116 4.41 1.73 6.67
C GLY A 116 3.37 2.44 5.80
N ALA A 117 2.27 2.90 6.39
CA ALA A 117 1.26 3.70 5.68
C ALA A 117 1.79 5.09 5.30
N THR A 118 2.57 5.69 6.20
CA THR A 118 3.17 7.01 6.02
C THR A 118 4.18 6.99 4.87
N ILE A 119 5.10 6.02 4.86
CA ILE A 119 6.07 5.89 3.77
C ILE A 119 5.42 5.42 2.46
N ALA A 120 4.40 4.54 2.51
CA ALA A 120 3.66 4.13 1.32
C ALA A 120 2.99 5.31 0.60
N ALA A 121 2.50 6.31 1.36
CA ALA A 121 1.90 7.51 0.78
C ALA A 121 2.93 8.34 -0.01
N LEU A 122 4.17 8.42 0.45
CA LEU A 122 5.26 9.10 -0.27
C LEU A 122 5.63 8.39 -1.58
N LEU A 123 5.43 7.08 -1.64
CA LEU A 123 5.76 6.26 -2.80
C LEU A 123 4.68 6.31 -3.90
N LEU A 124 3.54 6.98 -3.69
CA LEU A 124 2.43 6.96 -4.66
C LEU A 124 2.79 7.49 -6.06
N GLY A 125 3.85 8.30 -6.17
CA GLY A 125 4.42 8.74 -7.45
C GLY A 125 4.91 7.60 -8.36
N TYR A 126 5.16 6.40 -7.81
CA TYR A 126 5.61 5.20 -8.54
C TYR A 126 4.46 4.43 -9.22
N GLN A 127 3.46 5.15 -9.75
CA GLN A 127 2.35 4.62 -10.58
C GLN A 127 1.42 3.63 -9.86
N ALA A 128 1.21 3.79 -8.55
CA ALA A 128 0.23 3.00 -7.82
C ALA A 128 -1.20 3.28 -8.31
N LYS A 129 -1.98 2.22 -8.56
CA LYS A 129 -3.41 2.31 -8.95
C LYS A 129 -4.34 2.30 -7.75
N LEU A 130 -3.87 1.79 -6.61
CA LEU A 130 -4.60 1.81 -5.37
C LEU A 130 -3.70 2.02 -4.15
N PHE A 131 -4.28 2.59 -3.10
CA PHE A 131 -3.63 2.84 -1.83
C PHE A 131 -4.53 2.48 -0.65
N VAL A 132 -4.02 1.73 0.31
CA VAL A 132 -4.71 1.42 1.57
C VAL A 132 -3.83 1.87 2.73
N SER A 133 -4.32 2.82 3.51
CA SER A 133 -3.62 3.40 4.65
C SER A 133 -4.34 3.06 5.94
N ILE A 134 -3.69 2.33 6.83
CA ILE A 134 -4.23 1.97 8.14
C ILE A 134 -3.45 2.74 9.21
N SER A 135 -4.11 3.71 9.86
CA SER A 135 -3.52 4.57 10.89
C SER A 135 -2.21 5.27 10.46
N GLY A 136 -2.08 5.65 9.19
CA GLY A 136 -0.98 6.45 8.68
C GLY A 136 -1.15 7.94 8.95
N SER A 137 -0.04 8.67 9.00
CA SER A 137 0.00 10.13 9.16
C SER A 137 0.70 10.77 7.97
N LYS A 138 0.52 12.08 7.79
CA LYS A 138 1.40 12.88 6.92
C LYS A 138 2.77 13.05 7.57
N PHE A 139 3.81 13.20 6.77
CA PHE A 139 5.05 13.81 7.23
C PHE A 139 4.77 15.24 7.73
N ARG A 140 5.56 15.74 8.67
CA ARG A 140 5.43 17.11 9.21
C ARG A 140 6.43 18.07 8.60
N ASP A 141 7.46 17.56 7.94
CA ASP A 141 8.36 18.37 7.13
C ASP A 141 7.57 19.04 5.98
N PRO A 142 7.58 20.37 5.86
CA PRO A 142 6.83 21.08 4.84
C PRO A 142 7.24 20.74 3.40
N ALA A 143 8.52 20.49 3.14
CA ALA A 143 9.00 20.16 1.81
C ALA A 143 8.52 18.77 1.38
N ILE A 144 8.59 17.79 2.29
CA ILE A 144 8.03 16.44 2.04
C ILE A 144 6.51 16.51 1.86
N CYS A 145 5.82 17.31 2.67
CA CYS A 145 4.38 17.51 2.54
C CYS A 145 3.99 18.05 1.16
N GLU A 146 4.68 19.09 0.70
CA GLU A 146 4.40 19.71 -0.60
C GLU A 146 4.69 18.73 -1.75
N ALA A 147 5.82 18.02 -1.71
CA ALA A 147 6.18 17.04 -2.73
C ALA A 147 5.19 15.86 -2.79
N ALA A 148 4.75 15.36 -1.65
CA ALA A 148 3.86 14.19 -1.57
C ALA A 148 2.37 14.52 -1.74
N TYR A 149 1.93 15.69 -1.26
CA TYR A 149 0.51 16.02 -1.07
C TYR A 149 0.11 17.40 -1.59
N GLY A 150 1.02 18.16 -2.23
CA GLY A 150 0.73 19.51 -2.74
C GLY A 150 -0.28 19.54 -3.89
N LYS A 151 -0.55 18.38 -4.50
CA LYS A 151 -1.59 18.20 -5.53
C LYS A 151 -2.59 17.12 -5.10
N PRO A 152 -3.88 17.26 -5.47
CA PRO A 152 -4.87 16.20 -5.24
C PRO A 152 -4.41 14.87 -5.86
N ILE A 153 -4.54 13.80 -5.08
CA ILE A 153 -4.12 12.45 -5.46
C ILE A 153 -5.31 11.68 -6.01
N GLU A 154 -5.26 11.38 -7.31
CA GLU A 154 -6.29 10.64 -8.06
C GLU A 154 -5.98 9.13 -8.09
N VAL A 155 -5.82 8.53 -6.91
CA VAL A 155 -5.59 7.09 -6.74
C VAL A 155 -6.78 6.51 -5.98
N ASN A 156 -7.27 5.33 -6.40
CA ASN A 156 -8.28 4.60 -5.64
C ASN A 156 -7.75 4.36 -4.22
N SER A 157 -8.33 5.05 -3.23
CA SER A 157 -7.72 5.10 -1.91
C SER A 157 -8.69 4.74 -0.78
N LEU A 158 -8.14 4.10 0.25
CA LEU A 158 -8.68 3.99 1.60
C LEU A 158 -7.68 4.69 2.54
N PRO A 159 -7.63 6.03 2.57
CA PRO A 159 -6.66 6.77 3.37
C PRO A 159 -7.02 6.76 4.86
N SER A 160 -6.02 6.98 5.70
CA SER A 160 -6.22 7.32 7.11
C SER A 160 -6.70 8.76 7.26
N GLU A 161 -7.29 9.10 8.40
CA GLU A 161 -7.90 10.41 8.66
C GLU A 161 -6.98 11.58 8.31
N ASP A 162 -5.72 11.54 8.75
CA ASP A 162 -4.74 12.60 8.51
C ASP A 162 -4.40 12.80 7.02
N LEU A 163 -4.59 11.75 6.21
CA LEU A 163 -4.27 11.74 4.79
C LEU A 163 -5.49 12.08 3.92
N VAL A 164 -6.71 11.98 4.44
CA VAL A 164 -7.96 11.99 3.64
C VAL A 164 -8.09 13.20 2.73
N THR A 165 -7.66 14.38 3.18
CA THR A 165 -7.78 15.64 2.42
C THR A 165 -6.86 15.72 1.22
N ALA A 166 -5.87 14.83 1.11
CA ALA A 166 -4.99 14.77 -0.06
C ALA A 166 -5.59 13.94 -1.21
N PHE A 167 -6.63 13.15 -0.98
CA PHE A 167 -7.17 12.21 -1.96
C PHE A 167 -8.50 12.68 -2.55
N VAL A 168 -8.69 12.43 -3.84
CA VAL A 168 -9.97 12.64 -4.53
C VAL A 168 -10.85 11.41 -4.32
N ASP A 169 -12.11 11.63 -3.92
CA ASP A 169 -13.15 10.62 -3.68
C ASP A 169 -12.68 9.34 -2.94
N PRO A 170 -12.05 9.47 -1.76
CA PRO A 170 -11.55 8.31 -1.02
C PRO A 170 -12.70 7.46 -0.43
N LEU A 171 -12.48 6.15 -0.38
CA LEU A 171 -13.25 5.28 0.51
C LEU A 171 -12.82 5.56 1.95
N ILE A 172 -13.76 5.72 2.89
CA ILE A 172 -13.44 5.92 4.31
C ILE A 172 -14.13 4.83 5.13
N ILE A 173 -13.34 4.06 5.87
CA ILE A 173 -13.82 3.09 6.87
C ILE A 173 -13.24 3.48 8.23
N ARG A 174 -14.11 3.89 9.16
CA ARG A 174 -13.72 4.27 10.52
C ARG A 174 -13.92 3.10 11.48
N HIS A 175 -13.07 3.01 12.49
CA HIS A 175 -13.21 2.03 13.57
C HIS A 175 -12.84 2.65 14.92
N PRO A 176 -13.39 2.15 16.05
CA PRO A 176 -13.20 2.78 17.36
C PRO A 176 -11.90 2.35 18.08
N TYR A 177 -11.13 1.41 17.51
CA TYR A 177 -10.04 0.72 18.22
C TYR A 177 -8.68 1.44 18.27
N GLY A 178 -8.61 2.72 17.89
CA GLY A 178 -7.38 3.51 17.93
C GLY A 178 -6.32 3.06 16.93
N HIS A 179 -5.04 3.13 17.32
CA HIS A 179 -3.88 2.91 16.44
C HIS A 179 -3.56 1.41 16.26
N ILE A 180 -4.44 0.68 15.60
CA ILE A 180 -4.28 -0.75 15.32
C ILE A 180 -4.76 -1.09 13.91
N VAL A 181 -4.32 -2.24 13.37
CA VAL A 181 -5.04 -2.88 12.25
C VAL A 181 -6.38 -3.40 12.79
N PRO A 182 -7.53 -2.86 12.35
CA PRO A 182 -8.81 -3.19 12.95
C PRO A 182 -9.25 -4.61 12.64
N ARG A 183 -10.11 -5.16 13.50
CA ARG A 183 -11.08 -6.16 13.01
C ARG A 183 -12.16 -5.40 12.25
N LEU A 184 -12.51 -5.89 11.07
CA LEU A 184 -13.60 -5.33 10.28
C LEU A 184 -14.91 -5.98 10.71
N ASP A 185 -15.96 -5.15 10.86
CA ASP A 185 -17.32 -5.66 11.00
C ASP A 185 -17.89 -6.11 9.64
N ALA A 186 -19.09 -6.70 9.65
CA ALA A 186 -19.70 -7.22 8.43
C ALA A 186 -19.92 -6.14 7.36
N ALA A 187 -20.26 -4.91 7.77
CA ALA A 187 -20.51 -3.81 6.83
C ALA A 187 -19.21 -3.35 6.16
N ALA A 188 -18.15 -3.15 6.95
CA ALA A 188 -16.83 -2.81 6.45
C ALA A 188 -16.24 -3.90 5.54
N VAL A 189 -16.48 -5.18 5.86
CA VAL A 189 -16.09 -6.31 4.99
C VAL A 189 -16.78 -6.23 3.64
N VAL A 190 -18.10 -6.03 3.60
CA VAL A 190 -18.85 -5.91 2.33
C VAL A 190 -18.33 -4.74 1.51
N GLN A 191 -18.26 -3.56 2.12
CA GLN A 191 -17.82 -2.34 1.46
C GLN A 191 -16.40 -2.46 0.88
N LEU A 192 -15.45 -2.99 1.66
CA LEU A 192 -14.08 -3.16 1.20
C LEU A 192 -13.95 -4.25 0.13
N SER A 193 -14.74 -5.32 0.21
CA SER A 193 -14.76 -6.40 -0.78
C SER A 193 -15.37 -5.98 -2.12
N GLU A 194 -16.36 -5.10 -2.11
CA GLU A 194 -16.92 -4.51 -3.32
C GLU A 194 -15.95 -3.53 -3.97
N TRP A 195 -15.35 -2.65 -3.17
CA TRP A 195 -14.37 -1.68 -3.63
C TRP A 195 -13.14 -2.34 -4.27
N THR A 196 -12.52 -3.31 -3.59
CA THR A 196 -11.35 -4.05 -4.11
C THR A 196 -11.66 -4.80 -5.41
N ARG A 197 -12.87 -5.38 -5.52
CA ARG A 197 -13.33 -6.07 -6.73
C ARG A 197 -13.60 -5.11 -7.88
N GLY A 198 -14.13 -3.92 -7.61
CA GLY A 198 -14.34 -2.87 -8.61
C GLY A 198 -13.01 -2.47 -9.28
N ILE A 199 -11.99 -2.22 -8.47
CA ILE A 199 -10.64 -1.86 -8.95
C ILE A 199 -10.06 -2.97 -9.82
N ALA A 200 -10.07 -4.23 -9.34
CA ALA A 200 -9.56 -5.36 -10.09
C ALA A 200 -10.39 -5.72 -11.34
N GLY A 201 -11.66 -5.31 -11.36
CA GLY A 201 -12.58 -5.49 -12.48
C GLY A 201 -12.36 -4.51 -13.64
N GLY A 202 -11.49 -3.51 -13.48
CA GLY A 202 -11.29 -2.47 -14.48
C GLY A 202 -12.36 -1.38 -14.46
N ALA A 203 -13.16 -1.29 -13.40
CA ALA A 203 -13.93 -0.08 -13.11
C ALA A 203 -12.96 1.00 -12.62
N ALA A 204 -12.12 1.50 -13.53
CA ALA A 204 -11.46 2.78 -13.33
C ALA A 204 -12.53 3.86 -13.47
N ALA A 205 -12.51 4.85 -12.59
CA ALA A 205 -13.18 6.12 -12.85
C ALA A 205 -12.73 6.60 -14.24
N GLU A 206 -13.66 6.69 -15.20
CA GLU A 206 -13.44 7.43 -16.43
C GLU A 206 -13.33 8.90 -16.06
N ASN A 207 -12.11 9.41 -15.79
CA ASN A 207 -11.82 10.83 -15.81
C ASN A 207 -10.44 11.04 -16.44
N GLY A 208 -10.41 11.95 -17.42
CA GLY A 208 -9.36 12.06 -18.44
C GLY A 208 -7.98 12.38 -17.89
N ALA A 209 -7.01 11.53 -18.25
CA ALA A 209 -5.60 11.80 -18.10
C ALA A 209 -5.17 12.98 -19.00
N ALA A 210 -4.95 14.15 -18.40
CA ALA A 210 -3.96 15.09 -18.90
C ALA A 210 -2.60 14.63 -18.35
N ALA A 211 -1.74 14.11 -19.21
CA ALA A 211 -0.38 13.73 -18.88
C ALA A 211 0.40 14.97 -18.39
N GLY A 212 0.51 15.13 -17.07
CA GLY A 212 1.45 16.05 -16.43
C GLY A 212 2.81 15.38 -16.31
N GLY A 213 3.83 15.97 -16.93
CA GLY A 213 5.20 15.45 -17.00
C GLY A 213 5.77 15.10 -15.61
N TYR A 214 5.95 13.80 -15.39
CA TYR A 214 6.82 13.29 -14.35
C TYR A 214 8.22 13.20 -14.95
N ASP A 215 9.14 14.03 -14.45
CA ASP A 215 10.52 14.04 -14.92
C ASP A 215 11.19 12.72 -14.52
N ARG A 216 11.72 12.00 -15.51
CA ARG A 216 12.21 10.62 -15.34
C ARG A 216 13.60 10.56 -14.72
N GLU A 217 14.26 11.70 -14.52
CA GLU A 217 15.69 11.73 -14.21
C GLU A 217 16.04 11.89 -12.73
N ASN A 218 15.08 12.18 -11.83
CA ASN A 218 15.40 12.23 -10.40
C ASN A 218 14.18 12.01 -9.48
N PRO A 219 13.85 10.75 -9.12
CA PRO A 219 12.62 10.44 -8.39
C PRO A 219 12.77 10.56 -6.86
N CYS A 220 13.76 11.31 -6.37
CA CYS A 220 14.10 11.38 -4.95
C CYS A 220 13.81 12.73 -4.28
N LEU A 221 13.32 13.76 -4.99
CA LEU A 221 12.94 15.06 -4.40
C LEU A 221 11.77 15.69 -5.17
#